data_AF-A0A8H6WVL9-F1
#
_entry.id   AF-A0A8H6WVL9-F1
#
_cell.length_a   1.000
_cell.length_b   1.000
_cell.length_c   1.000
_cell.angle_alpha   90.00
_cell.angle_beta   90.00
_cell.angle_gamma   90.00
#
_symmetry.space_group_name_H-M   'P 1'
#
loop_
_entity.id
_entity.type
_entity.pdbx_description
1 polymer ?
#
loop_
_entity_poly.entity_id
_entity_poly.type
_entity_poly.pdbx_seq_one_letter_code
_entity_poly.pdbx_strand_id
1 'polypeptide(L)'
;MLHLKQHYGFDCNCKFCTLDDERTQQRDEWALEWIAKGNDFETRWPDGGMSAPEAIALVRDMWMLALKLDYTSERARWAEEAADVALMHGNAETARRWLGLALKYFDIELGADCQDSIRIREVLRDPTNAENFATRERMELDGPEDAWFDS
;
A
#
# COMPACT_ATOMS: atom_id res chain seq x y z
N MET A 1 16.98 -6.69 18.51
CA MET A 1 18.05 -6.09 19.35
C MET A 1 19.42 -6.76 19.17
N LEU A 2 19.51 -8.09 19.16
CA LEU A 2 20.80 -8.80 19.09
C LEU A 2 21.65 -8.37 17.87
N HIS A 3 21.04 -8.27 16.68
CA HIS A 3 21.73 -7.85 15.46
C HIS A 3 22.34 -6.44 15.56
N LEU A 4 21.57 -5.45 16.04
CA LEU A 4 22.05 -4.06 16.18
C LEU A 4 23.20 -3.94 17.17
N LYS A 5 23.09 -4.63 18.32
CA LYS A 5 24.15 -4.65 19.32
C LYS A 5 25.42 -5.33 18.82
N GLN A 6 25.28 -6.46 18.11
CA GLN A 6 26.41 -7.25 17.60
C GLN A 6 27.15 -6.56 16.45
N HIS A 7 26.44 -5.92 15.52
CA HIS A 7 27.05 -5.37 14.31
C HIS A 7 27.31 -3.86 14.39
N TYR A 8 26.54 -3.13 15.21
CA TYR A 8 26.62 -1.67 15.29
C TYR A 8 26.91 -1.15 16.70
N GLY A 9 27.01 -2.03 17.71
CA GLY A 9 27.47 -1.67 19.05
C GLY A 9 26.53 -0.78 19.86
N PHE A 10 25.26 -0.64 19.47
CA PHE A 10 24.27 0.15 20.22
C PHE A 10 23.00 -0.64 20.53
N ASP A 11 22.36 -0.27 21.63
CA ASP A 11 21.02 -0.76 22.00
C ASP A 11 19.97 0.24 21.48
N CYS A 12 18.98 -0.26 20.72
CA CYS A 12 17.91 0.58 20.20
C CYS A 12 16.86 0.86 21.28
N ASN A 13 16.58 2.13 21.53
CA ASN A 13 15.53 2.59 22.45
C ASN A 13 14.41 3.35 21.71
N CYS A 14 14.16 3.00 20.45
CA CYS A 14 13.04 3.61 19.72
C CYS A 14 11.70 3.19 20.35
N LYS A 15 10.63 3.92 20.01
CA LYS A 15 9.27 3.68 20.52
C LYS A 15 8.77 2.23 20.38
N PHE A 16 9.33 1.47 19.44
CA PHE A 16 8.99 0.06 19.21
C PHE A 16 9.83 -0.92 20.05
N CYS A 17 11.13 -0.64 20.25
CA CYS A 17 11.99 -1.48 21.09
C CYS A 17 11.72 -1.31 22.59
N THR A 18 10.90 -0.32 22.97
CA THR A 18 10.50 -0.02 24.34
C THR A 18 9.05 -0.41 24.65
N LEU A 19 8.40 -1.19 23.78
CA LEU A 19 7.04 -1.68 24.04
C LEU A 19 7.04 -2.74 25.15
N ASP A 20 5.92 -2.84 25.85
CA ASP A 20 5.66 -3.97 26.76
C ASP A 20 5.33 -5.25 25.96
N ASP A 21 5.33 -6.39 26.65
CA ASP A 21 5.12 -7.70 26.03
C ASP A 21 3.76 -7.80 25.33
N GLU A 22 2.71 -7.22 25.94
CA GLU A 22 1.34 -7.24 25.38
C GLU A 22 1.26 -6.48 24.06
N ARG A 23 1.81 -5.25 24.01
CA ARG A 23 1.85 -4.45 22.78
C ARG A 23 2.78 -5.04 21.73
N THR A 24 3.84 -5.71 22.16
CA THR A 24 4.74 -6.44 21.25
C THR A 24 3.98 -7.57 20.57
N GLN A 25 3.30 -8.41 21.34
CA GLN A 25 2.49 -9.51 20.82
C GLN A 25 1.39 -9.01 19.88
N GLN A 26 0.67 -7.95 20.26
CA GLN A 26 -0.38 -7.36 19.43
C GLN A 26 0.18 -6.87 18.08
N ARG A 27 1.36 -6.23 18.06
CA ARG A 27 2.00 -5.82 16.81
C ARG A 27 2.44 -7.00 15.96
N ASP A 28 2.94 -8.07 16.58
CA ASP A 28 3.32 -9.29 15.87
C ASP A 28 2.10 -9.94 15.20
N GLU A 29 0.95 -9.96 15.88
CA GLU A 29 -0.32 -10.45 15.32
C GLU A 29 -0.73 -9.63 14.08
N TRP A 30 -0.68 -8.29 14.15
CA TRP A 30 -0.97 -7.44 12.99
C TRP A 30 0.03 -7.63 11.85
N ALA A 31 1.31 -7.86 12.16
CA ALA A 31 2.33 -8.12 11.14
C ALA A 31 2.13 -9.47 10.45
N LEU A 32 1.69 -10.50 11.19
CA LEU A 32 1.33 -11.79 10.60
C LEU A 32 0.09 -11.69 9.72
N GLU A 33 -0.95 -10.95 10.16
CA GLU A 33 -2.14 -10.69 9.36
C GLU A 33 -1.79 -9.96 8.06
N TRP A 34 -0.92 -8.94 8.15
CA TRP A 34 -0.39 -8.20 7.01
C TRP A 34 0.27 -9.12 5.99
N ILE A 35 1.20 -9.96 6.43
CA ILE A 35 1.92 -10.88 5.54
C ILE A 35 0.94 -11.85 4.87
N ALA A 36 -0.02 -12.39 5.62
CA ALA A 36 -1.01 -13.33 5.08
C ALA A 36 -1.88 -12.68 4.00
N LYS A 37 -2.42 -11.49 4.25
CA LYS A 37 -3.26 -10.76 3.29
C LYS A 37 -2.47 -10.28 2.07
N GLY A 38 -1.25 -9.78 2.29
CA GLY A 38 -0.36 -9.38 1.20
C GLY A 38 -0.06 -10.54 0.26
N ASN A 39 0.27 -11.71 0.82
CA ASN A 39 0.49 -12.93 0.03
C ASN A 39 -0.78 -13.39 -0.70
N ASP A 40 -1.97 -13.27 -0.08
CA ASP A 40 -3.24 -13.63 -0.75
C ASP A 40 -3.49 -12.74 -1.98
N PHE A 41 -3.22 -11.43 -1.86
CA PHE A 41 -3.31 -10.51 -2.99
C PHE A 41 -2.29 -10.86 -4.09
N GLU A 42 -1.01 -10.95 -3.74
CA GLU A 42 0.09 -11.19 -4.68
C GLU A 42 -0.05 -12.52 -5.43
N THR A 43 -0.70 -13.53 -4.81
CA THR A 43 -0.90 -14.84 -5.43
C THR A 43 -2.17 -14.93 -6.26
N ARG A 44 -3.30 -14.34 -5.81
CA ARG A 44 -4.61 -14.56 -6.45
C ARG A 44 -5.00 -13.48 -7.44
N TRP A 45 -4.59 -12.23 -7.22
CA TRP A 45 -4.99 -11.13 -8.11
C TRP A 45 -4.41 -11.27 -9.53
N PRO A 46 -3.11 -11.54 -9.73
CA PRO A 46 -2.53 -11.64 -11.08
C PRO A 46 -3.18 -12.74 -11.92
N ASP A 47 -3.47 -13.88 -11.30
CA ASP A 47 -4.03 -15.08 -11.96
C ASP A 47 -5.56 -15.07 -12.08
N GLY A 48 -6.23 -13.99 -11.64
CA GLY A 48 -7.69 -13.88 -11.70
C GLY A 48 -8.44 -14.73 -10.67
N GLY A 49 -7.74 -15.25 -9.65
CA GLY A 49 -8.33 -15.96 -8.51
C GLY A 49 -8.97 -15.03 -7.46
N MET A 50 -8.97 -13.73 -7.71
CA MET A 50 -9.56 -12.67 -6.89
C MET A 50 -10.26 -11.67 -7.81
N SER A 51 -11.52 -11.33 -7.51
CA SER A 51 -12.26 -10.30 -8.24
C SER A 51 -11.77 -8.89 -7.88
N ALA A 52 -12.03 -7.90 -8.74
CA ALA A 52 -11.60 -6.53 -8.47
C ALA A 52 -12.21 -5.92 -7.19
N PRO A 53 -13.49 -6.13 -6.84
CA PRO A 53 -14.04 -5.64 -5.57
C PRO A 53 -13.40 -6.32 -4.35
N GLU A 54 -13.09 -7.62 -4.44
CA GLU A 54 -12.34 -8.33 -3.40
C GLU A 54 -10.92 -7.77 -3.24
N ALA A 55 -10.24 -7.50 -4.35
CA ALA A 55 -8.90 -6.90 -4.36
C ALA A 55 -8.89 -5.51 -3.73
N ILE A 56 -9.85 -4.65 -4.08
CA ILE A 56 -10.00 -3.32 -3.46
C ILE A 56 -10.33 -3.43 -1.97
N ALA A 57 -11.20 -4.36 -1.58
CA ALA A 57 -11.52 -4.59 -0.16
C ALA A 57 -10.29 -5.03 0.64
N LEU A 58 -9.49 -5.95 0.08
CA LEU A 58 -8.24 -6.40 0.70
C LEU A 58 -7.23 -5.25 0.80
N VAL A 59 -7.07 -4.44 -0.25
CA VAL A 59 -6.22 -3.24 -0.19
C VAL A 59 -6.66 -2.28 0.92
N ARG A 60 -7.97 -2.09 1.13
CA ARG A 60 -8.49 -1.26 2.23
C ARG A 60 -8.13 -1.85 3.60
N ASP A 61 -8.24 -3.17 3.76
CA ASP A 61 -7.81 -3.86 4.96
C ASP A 61 -6.30 -3.69 5.21
N MET A 62 -5.50 -3.81 4.15
CA MET A 62 -4.06 -3.59 4.22
C MET A 62 -3.77 -2.15 4.61
N TRP A 63 -4.40 -1.15 4.00
CA TRP A 63 -4.26 0.24 4.42
C TRP A 63 -4.46 0.45 5.93
N MET A 64 -5.52 -0.15 6.49
CA MET A 64 -5.82 -0.06 7.92
C MET A 64 -4.77 -0.76 8.79
N LEU A 65 -4.23 -1.90 8.33
CA LEU A 65 -3.11 -2.55 9.03
C LEU A 65 -1.83 -1.71 8.94
N ALA A 66 -1.57 -1.01 7.83
CA ALA A 66 -0.40 -0.15 7.68
C ALA A 66 -0.44 1.00 8.68
N LEU A 67 -1.63 1.58 8.90
CA LEU A 67 -1.86 2.60 9.93
C LEU A 67 -1.58 2.06 11.33
N LYS A 68 -2.04 0.85 11.66
CA LYS A 68 -1.79 0.22 12.98
C LYS A 68 -0.30 -0.10 13.20
N LEU A 69 0.37 -0.55 12.14
CA LEU A 69 1.79 -0.92 12.17
C LEU A 69 2.74 0.29 12.11
N ASP A 70 2.22 1.46 11.71
CA ASP A 70 2.96 2.70 11.45
C ASP A 70 3.93 2.57 10.26
N TYR A 71 3.47 1.91 9.18
CA TYR A 71 4.23 1.65 7.96
C TYR A 71 3.81 2.62 6.84
N THR A 72 4.47 3.78 6.79
CA THR A 72 4.14 4.84 5.82
C THR A 72 4.42 4.43 4.37
N SER A 73 5.57 3.81 4.08
CA SER A 73 5.89 3.33 2.73
C SER A 73 4.84 2.35 2.20
N GLU A 74 4.36 1.48 3.07
CA GLU A 74 3.41 0.44 2.69
C GLU A 74 2.01 1.01 2.43
N ARG A 75 1.63 2.14 3.06
CA ARG A 75 0.41 2.87 2.66
C ARG A 75 0.50 3.27 1.20
N ALA A 76 1.62 3.86 0.79
CA ALA A 76 1.82 4.28 -0.59
C ALA A 76 1.71 3.10 -1.57
N ARG A 77 2.39 1.99 -1.24
CA ARG A 77 2.37 0.74 -2.02
C ARG A 77 0.95 0.22 -2.24
N TRP A 78 0.15 0.06 -1.19
CA TRP A 78 -1.20 -0.49 -1.35
C TRP A 78 -2.16 0.45 -2.06
N ALA A 79 -2.02 1.77 -1.89
CA ALA A 79 -2.77 2.71 -2.72
C ALA A 79 -2.42 2.56 -4.21
N GLU A 80 -1.16 2.29 -4.52
CA GLU A 80 -0.73 2.02 -5.89
C GLU A 80 -1.33 0.71 -6.44
N GLU A 81 -1.32 -0.37 -5.66
CA GLU A 81 -1.95 -1.65 -6.04
C GLU A 81 -3.45 -1.47 -6.37
N ALA A 82 -4.18 -0.69 -5.57
CA ALA A 82 -5.57 -0.36 -5.89
C ALA A 82 -5.73 0.51 -7.14
N ALA A 83 -4.77 1.40 -7.41
CA ALA A 83 -4.77 2.14 -8.66
C ALA A 83 -4.59 1.22 -9.86
N ASP A 84 -3.68 0.25 -9.78
CA ASP A 84 -3.46 -0.73 -10.84
C ASP A 84 -4.69 -1.60 -11.08
N VAL A 85 -5.36 -2.05 -10.01
CA VAL A 85 -6.67 -2.71 -10.12
C VAL A 85 -7.66 -1.81 -10.88
N ALA A 86 -7.75 -0.52 -10.54
CA ALA A 86 -8.64 0.42 -11.22
C ALA A 86 -8.26 0.66 -12.70
N LEU A 87 -6.97 0.78 -13.01
CA LEU A 87 -6.45 0.93 -14.38
C LEU A 87 -6.81 -0.28 -15.24
N MET A 88 -6.60 -1.50 -14.74
CA MET A 88 -6.93 -2.74 -15.44
C MET A 88 -8.39 -2.81 -15.87
N HIS A 89 -9.29 -2.22 -15.10
CA HIS A 89 -10.74 -2.16 -15.38
C HIS A 89 -11.19 -0.88 -16.12
N GLY A 90 -10.24 -0.03 -16.54
CA GLY A 90 -10.51 1.17 -17.33
C GLY A 90 -11.03 2.37 -16.53
N ASN A 91 -10.92 2.34 -15.19
CA ASN A 91 -11.43 3.40 -14.31
C ASN A 91 -10.38 4.49 -14.07
N ALA A 92 -10.16 5.35 -15.06
CA ALA A 92 -9.14 6.39 -14.98
C ALA A 92 -9.30 7.34 -13.77
N GLU A 93 -10.54 7.70 -13.41
CA GLU A 93 -10.80 8.61 -12.28
C GLU A 93 -10.51 7.96 -10.93
N THR A 94 -11.00 6.72 -10.72
CA THR A 94 -10.71 5.94 -9.51
C THR A 94 -9.20 5.70 -9.36
N ALA A 95 -8.51 5.35 -10.46
CA ALA A 95 -7.07 5.21 -10.48
C ALA A 95 -6.36 6.50 -10.09
N ARG A 96 -6.79 7.66 -10.61
CA ARG A 96 -6.20 8.97 -10.23
C ARG A 96 -6.30 9.26 -8.73
N ARG A 97 -7.44 8.93 -8.10
CA ARG A 97 -7.61 9.15 -6.66
C ARG A 97 -6.65 8.28 -5.85
N TRP A 98 -6.57 6.99 -6.19
CA TRP A 98 -5.63 6.06 -5.56
C TRP A 98 -4.15 6.44 -5.78
N LEU A 99 -3.77 6.79 -7.01
CA LEU A 99 -2.42 7.27 -7.33
C LEU A 99 -2.06 8.58 -6.62
N GLY A 100 -3.03 9.50 -6.47
CA GLY A 100 -2.82 10.72 -5.69
C GLY A 100 -2.52 10.43 -4.22
N LEU A 101 -3.19 9.41 -3.67
CA LEU A 101 -2.93 8.94 -2.31
C LEU A 101 -1.55 8.27 -2.20
N ALA A 102 -1.21 7.40 -3.16
CA ALA A 102 0.10 6.76 -3.23
C ALA A 102 1.23 7.80 -3.30
N LEU A 103 1.09 8.79 -4.19
CA LEU A 103 2.06 9.86 -4.36
C LEU A 103 2.28 10.68 -3.08
N LYS A 104 1.21 11.02 -2.35
CA LYS A 104 1.32 11.72 -1.05
C LYS A 104 2.29 10.97 -0.13
N TYR A 105 2.10 9.66 0.04
CA TYR A 105 2.87 8.90 1.02
C TYR A 105 4.26 8.52 0.53
N PHE A 106 4.47 8.29 -0.77
CA PHE A 106 5.81 8.17 -1.31
C PHE A 106 6.62 9.46 -1.19
N ASP A 107 6.00 10.62 -1.43
CA ASP A 107 6.68 11.92 -1.28
C ASP A 107 7.07 12.18 0.19
N ILE A 108 6.27 11.70 1.16
CA ILE A 108 6.60 11.79 2.60
C ILE A 108 7.78 10.89 2.97
N GLU A 109 7.77 9.63 2.53
CA GLU A 109 8.69 8.60 3.03
C GLU A 109 9.99 8.51 2.23
N LEU A 110 9.88 8.53 0.89
CA LEU A 110 10.98 8.29 -0.04
C LEU A 110 11.47 9.56 -0.72
N GLY A 111 10.64 10.60 -0.75
CA GLY A 111 10.93 11.88 -1.40
C GLY A 111 10.41 11.98 -2.83
N ALA A 112 10.22 13.22 -3.28
CA ALA A 112 9.57 13.52 -4.54
C ALA A 112 10.34 13.06 -5.79
N ASP A 113 11.65 12.84 -5.68
CA ASP A 113 12.54 12.42 -6.75
C ASP A 113 12.72 10.89 -6.81
N CYS A 114 12.03 10.12 -5.97
CA CYS A 114 12.05 8.67 -6.06
C CYS A 114 11.39 8.19 -7.36
N GLN A 115 11.82 7.02 -7.84
CA GLN A 115 11.35 6.45 -9.11
C GLN A 115 9.83 6.22 -9.10
N ASP A 116 9.27 5.81 -7.96
CA ASP A 116 7.83 5.58 -7.80
C ASP A 116 7.03 6.88 -7.92
N SER A 117 7.44 7.94 -7.23
CA SER A 117 6.80 9.25 -7.34
C SER A 117 6.90 9.84 -8.75
N ILE A 118 8.00 9.60 -9.48
CA ILE A 118 8.14 10.03 -10.88
C ILE A 118 7.16 9.27 -11.76
N ARG A 119 7.14 7.93 -11.69
CA ARG A 119 6.27 7.05 -12.48
C ARG A 119 4.79 7.34 -12.21
N ILE A 120 4.39 7.49 -10.95
CA ILE A 120 3.01 7.82 -10.57
C ILE A 120 2.59 9.17 -11.18
N ARG A 121 3.47 10.18 -11.18
CA ARG A 121 3.16 11.48 -11.82
C ARG A 121 2.98 11.36 -13.33
N GLU A 122 3.68 10.45 -13.99
CA GLU A 122 3.48 10.19 -15.43
C GLU A 122 2.11 9.57 -15.69
N VAL A 123 1.74 8.53 -14.94
CA VAL A 123 0.40 7.90 -15.05
C VAL A 123 -0.70 8.87 -14.67
N LEU A 124 -0.50 9.72 -13.65
CA LEU A 124 -1.46 10.77 -13.28
C LEU A 124 -1.67 11.80 -14.39
N ARG A 125 -0.71 12.04 -15.30
CA ARG A 125 -0.95 12.94 -16.44
C ARG A 125 -1.97 12.32 -17.39
N ASP A 126 -1.77 11.06 -17.75
CA ASP A 126 -2.65 10.32 -18.64
C ASP A 126 -2.76 8.83 -18.24
N PRO A 127 -3.74 8.47 -17.38
CA PRO A 127 -3.96 7.10 -16.95
C PRO A 127 -4.33 6.15 -18.10
N THR A 128 -4.89 6.70 -19.18
CA THR A 128 -5.32 5.88 -20.34
C THR A 128 -4.14 5.37 -21.15
N ASN A 129 -2.96 5.93 -20.95
CA ASN A 129 -1.71 5.55 -21.59
C ASN A 129 -0.88 4.57 -20.73
N ALA A 130 -1.39 4.16 -19.57
CA ALA A 130 -0.76 3.13 -18.74
C ALA A 130 -0.81 1.76 -19.46
N GLU A 131 0.25 0.97 -19.34
CA GLU A 131 0.39 -0.32 -20.03
C GLU A 131 -0.74 -1.31 -19.67
N ASN A 132 -1.21 -1.27 -18.43
CA ASN A 132 -2.26 -2.13 -17.92
C ASN A 132 -3.69 -1.57 -18.13
N PHE A 133 -3.86 -0.41 -18.78
CA PHE A 133 -5.16 0.24 -18.88
C PHE A 133 -6.19 -0.58 -19.68
N ALA A 134 -7.37 -0.79 -19.11
CA ALA A 134 -8.51 -1.50 -19.71
C ALA A 134 -8.16 -2.91 -20.27
N THR A 135 -7.23 -3.60 -19.62
CA THR A 135 -6.81 -4.97 -19.97
C THR A 135 -7.76 -6.06 -19.45
N ARG A 136 -8.66 -5.71 -18.51
CA ARG A 136 -9.71 -6.58 -17.96
C ARG A 136 -11.11 -6.00 -18.27
N GLU A 137 -12.15 -6.81 -18.10
CA GLU A 137 -13.54 -6.40 -18.32
C GLU A 137 -13.88 -5.15 -17.50
N ARG A 138 -14.50 -4.14 -18.12
CA ARG A 138 -14.84 -2.90 -17.42
C ARG A 138 -15.75 -3.17 -16.21
N MET A 139 -15.39 -2.60 -15.07
CA MET A 139 -16.14 -2.69 -13.82
C MET A 139 -15.98 -1.40 -13.05
N GLU A 140 -17.05 -0.84 -12.50
CA GLU A 140 -16.94 0.35 -11.63
C GLU A 140 -16.38 -0.05 -10.25
N LEU A 141 -15.42 0.73 -9.74
CA LEU A 141 -14.69 0.42 -8.51
C LEU A 141 -14.62 1.66 -7.60
N ASP A 142 -14.66 1.41 -6.30
CA ASP A 142 -14.57 2.46 -5.29
C ASP A 142 -13.15 3.05 -5.18
N GLY A 143 -13.09 4.36 -5.02
CA GLY A 143 -11.86 5.09 -4.73
C GLY A 143 -11.43 5.00 -3.25
N PRO A 144 -10.32 5.64 -2.88
CA PRO A 144 -9.91 5.77 -1.48
C PRO A 144 -10.91 6.61 -0.67
N GLU A 145 -10.86 6.50 0.64
CA GLU A 145 -11.60 7.38 1.55
C GLU A 145 -10.91 8.74 1.65
N ASP A 146 -11.70 9.81 1.66
CA ASP A 146 -11.14 11.17 1.70
C ASP A 146 -10.35 11.43 3.00
N ALA A 147 -10.77 10.83 4.11
CA ALA A 147 -10.07 10.93 5.39
C ALA A 147 -8.61 10.40 5.35
N TRP A 148 -8.28 9.53 4.38
CA TRP A 148 -6.94 8.98 4.27
C TRP A 148 -5.94 10.01 3.71
N PHE A 149 -6.43 11.03 3.01
CA PHE A 149 -5.60 12.16 2.57
C PHE A 149 -5.23 13.11 3.71
N ASP A 150 -5.91 13.03 4.85
CA ASP A 150 -5.62 13.83 6.03
C ASP A 150 -4.85 13.05 7.12
N SER A 151 -4.70 11.73 6.96
CA SER A 151 -4.00 10.84 7.91
C SER A 151 -2.48 10.76 7.74
#